data_AF-A0A1F8UN50-F1
#
_entry.id   AF-A0A1F8UN50-F1
#
_cell.length_a   1.000
_cell.length_b   1.000
_cell.length_c   1.000
_cell.angle_alpha   90.00
_cell.angle_beta   90.00
_cell.angle_gamma   90.00
#
_symmetry.space_group_name_H-M   'P 1'
#
loop_
_entity.id
_entity.type
_entity.pdbx_description
1 polymer ?
#
loop_
_entity_poly.entity_id
_entity_poly.type
_entity_poly.pdbx_seq_one_letter_code
_entity_poly.pdbx_strand_id
1 'polypeptide(L)'
;MKATSLSFGKKVAVMLLASSSFVATAETGGFKMVLIEDTPGVSKIKAGLYQDGIAEAAAATDKQADPFSKHMSLCVAYTHMAEFKQAEQACSSAIYAARRAEGSDSSYKREMRSFAHTNRGVARLMGQDPVAALADFQQATTLEQSDINQHNLALLNEKMKAVSPVYTASTLKVTD
;
A
#
# COMPACT_ATOMS: atom_id res chain seq x y z
N MET A 1 -54.62 -38.91 -22.27
CA MET A 1 -54.92 -39.29 -20.86
C MET A 1 -53.59 -39.20 -20.11
N LYS A 2 -53.36 -38.49 -19.01
CA LYS A 2 -54.16 -37.73 -18.05
C LYS A 2 -53.17 -36.71 -17.43
N ALA A 3 -53.52 -35.43 -17.40
CA ALA A 3 -52.77 -34.40 -16.68
C ALA A 3 -53.16 -34.41 -15.20
N THR A 4 -52.23 -34.09 -14.31
CA THR A 4 -52.59 -33.58 -12.98
C THR A 4 -51.64 -32.46 -12.61
N SER A 5 -52.18 -31.25 -12.56
CA SER A 5 -51.52 -30.06 -12.03
C SER A 5 -51.72 -29.99 -10.53
N LEU A 6 -50.76 -29.42 -9.81
CA LEU A 6 -50.99 -28.83 -8.49
C LEU A 6 -50.34 -27.45 -8.48
N SER A 7 -51.22 -26.45 -8.62
CA SER A 7 -51.00 -25.05 -8.29
C SER A 7 -51.01 -24.91 -6.77
N PHE A 8 -49.99 -24.27 -6.20
CA PHE A 8 -50.18 -23.49 -4.98
C PHE A 8 -49.29 -22.26 -5.05
N GLY A 9 -49.92 -21.16 -5.44
CA GLY A 9 -49.34 -19.82 -5.34
C GLY A 9 -49.16 -19.45 -3.87
N LYS A 10 -47.95 -19.09 -3.51
CA LYS A 10 -47.68 -18.07 -2.50
C LYS A 10 -46.74 -17.07 -3.13
N LYS A 11 -47.23 -15.84 -3.26
CA LYS A 11 -46.47 -14.67 -3.70
C LYS A 11 -45.31 -14.48 -2.72
N VAL A 12 -44.12 -14.96 -3.08
CA VAL A 12 -42.88 -14.53 -2.44
C VAL A 12 -42.53 -13.20 -3.09
N ALA A 13 -42.72 -12.11 -2.35
CA ALA A 13 -42.18 -10.82 -2.73
C ALA A 13 -40.66 -10.92 -2.65
N VAL A 14 -40.02 -11.19 -3.79
CA VAL A 14 -38.57 -11.06 -3.95
C VAL A 14 -38.26 -9.57 -3.91
N MET A 15 -37.77 -9.09 -2.77
CA MET A 15 -37.07 -7.81 -2.72
C MET A 15 -35.82 -7.94 -3.57
N LEU A 16 -35.82 -7.30 -4.74
CA LEU A 16 -34.64 -7.03 -5.54
C LEU A 16 -33.72 -6.11 -4.74
N LEU A 17 -32.81 -6.71 -3.96
CA LEU A 17 -31.63 -6.03 -3.46
C LEU A 17 -30.80 -5.64 -4.69
N ALA A 18 -30.86 -4.35 -5.06
CA ALA A 18 -29.98 -3.77 -6.06
C ALA A 18 -28.54 -4.13 -5.69
N SER A 19 -27.96 -5.05 -6.45
CA SER A 19 -26.56 -5.44 -6.32
C SER A 19 -25.72 -4.33 -6.91
N SER A 20 -25.53 -3.23 -6.16
CA SER A 20 -24.44 -2.32 -6.44
C SER A 20 -23.16 -3.09 -6.21
N SER A 21 -22.45 -3.42 -7.28
CA SER A 21 -21.10 -3.98 -7.23
C SER A 21 -20.23 -3.05 -6.39
N PHE A 22 -19.99 -3.41 -5.13
CA PHE A 22 -18.98 -2.74 -4.33
C PHE A 22 -17.62 -3.16 -4.90
N VAL A 23 -17.00 -2.27 -5.67
CA VAL A 23 -15.57 -2.38 -5.95
C VAL A 23 -14.87 -1.98 -4.65
N ALA A 24 -14.43 -2.97 -3.87
CA ALA A 24 -13.66 -2.73 -2.66
C ALA A 24 -12.24 -2.35 -3.05
N THR A 25 -11.95 -1.05 -3.14
CA THR A 25 -10.59 -0.52 -3.16
C THR A 25 -10.10 -0.45 -1.72
N ALA A 26 -9.07 -1.21 -1.37
CA ALA A 26 -8.34 -0.97 -0.12
C ALA A 26 -7.49 0.31 -0.32
N GLU A 27 -8.11 1.50 -0.18
CA GLU A 27 -7.42 2.77 -0.41
C GLU A 27 -6.62 3.19 0.83
N THR A 28 -5.30 3.15 0.75
CA THR A 28 -4.43 4.07 1.49
C THR A 28 -4.46 5.45 0.82
N GLY A 29 -5.66 6.05 0.70
CA GLY A 29 -5.86 7.38 0.09
C GLY A 29 -5.34 7.55 -1.35
N GLY A 30 -5.35 6.49 -2.15
CA GLY A 30 -4.85 6.44 -3.53
C GLY A 30 -3.34 6.19 -3.69
N PHE A 31 -2.59 6.07 -2.59
CA PHE A 31 -1.18 5.69 -2.61
C PHE A 31 -1.01 4.19 -2.81
N LYS A 32 0.09 3.78 -3.46
CA LYS A 32 0.38 2.39 -3.80
C LYS A 32 1.55 1.87 -2.99
N MET A 33 1.48 0.62 -2.54
CA MET A 33 2.60 -0.09 -1.92
C MET A 33 2.97 -1.33 -2.74
N VAL A 34 4.22 -1.75 -2.64
CA VAL A 34 4.80 -2.91 -3.34
C VAL A 34 4.85 -4.11 -2.40
N LEU A 35 4.39 -5.26 -2.89
CA LEU A 35 4.62 -6.58 -2.29
C LEU A 35 5.50 -7.39 -3.23
N ILE A 36 6.36 -8.25 -2.68
CA ILE A 36 7.15 -9.19 -3.47
C ILE A 36 6.34 -10.47 -3.59
N GLU A 37 6.01 -10.87 -4.82
CA GLU A 37 5.27 -12.10 -5.07
C GLU A 37 6.01 -13.33 -4.52
N ASP A 38 5.27 -14.42 -4.34
CA ASP A 38 5.79 -15.71 -3.83
C ASP A 38 6.43 -15.68 -2.44
N THR A 39 6.35 -14.55 -1.73
CA THR A 39 6.74 -14.45 -0.32
C THR A 39 5.62 -15.02 0.57
N PRO A 40 5.93 -15.91 1.54
CA PRO A 40 4.94 -16.40 2.49
C PRO A 40 4.18 -15.25 3.17
N GLY A 41 2.86 -15.39 3.30
CA GLY A 41 1.97 -14.36 3.82
C GLY A 41 1.42 -13.36 2.79
N VAL A 42 2.03 -13.19 1.61
CA VAL A 42 1.59 -12.16 0.64
C VAL A 42 0.18 -12.40 0.11
N SER A 43 -0.20 -13.65 -0.16
CA SER A 43 -1.58 -13.98 -0.57
C SER A 43 -2.60 -13.58 0.50
N LYS A 44 -2.26 -13.77 1.78
CA LYS A 44 -3.10 -13.38 2.91
C LYS A 44 -3.17 -11.87 3.10
N ILE A 45 -2.04 -11.17 2.97
CA ILE A 45 -1.99 -9.70 3.01
C ILE A 45 -2.88 -9.10 1.91
N LYS A 46 -2.79 -9.63 0.69
CA LYS A 46 -3.66 -9.21 -0.44
C LYS A 46 -5.14 -9.48 -0.19
N ALA A 47 -5.46 -10.54 0.55
CA ALA A 47 -6.83 -10.87 0.95
C ALA A 47 -7.33 -10.07 2.17
N GLY A 48 -6.52 -9.16 2.73
CA GLY A 48 -6.88 -8.39 3.93
C GLY A 48 -6.71 -9.16 5.25
N LEU A 49 -6.17 -10.37 5.21
CA LEU A 49 -5.88 -11.20 6.38
C LEU A 49 -4.50 -10.83 6.94
N TYR A 50 -4.37 -9.60 7.45
CA TYR A 50 -3.08 -9.01 7.78
C TYR A 50 -2.35 -9.71 8.92
N GLN A 51 -3.05 -10.09 10.00
CA GLN A 51 -2.42 -10.80 11.12
C GLN A 51 -1.83 -12.15 10.69
N ASP A 52 -2.59 -12.93 9.91
CA ASP A 52 -2.12 -14.21 9.41
C ASP A 52 -0.98 -14.04 8.39
N GLY A 53 -1.08 -13.02 7.54
CA GLY A 53 -0.01 -12.65 6.60
C GLY A 53 1.29 -12.26 7.32
N ILE A 54 1.19 -11.51 8.43
CA ILE A 54 2.33 -11.18 9.30
C ILE A 54 2.92 -12.45 9.91
N ALA A 55 2.07 -13.35 10.42
CA ALA A 55 2.53 -14.58 11.05
C ALA A 55 3.34 -15.45 10.07
N GLU A 56 2.84 -15.60 8.84
CA GLU A 56 3.55 -16.34 7.79
C GLU A 56 4.83 -15.65 7.33
N ALA A 57 4.78 -14.34 7.06
CA ALA A 57 5.95 -13.58 6.62
C ALA A 57 7.05 -13.58 7.69
N ALA A 58 6.69 -13.48 8.98
CA ALA A 58 7.64 -13.50 10.09
C ALA A 58 8.28 -14.90 10.26
N ALA A 59 7.48 -15.96 10.11
CA ALA A 59 7.91 -17.35 10.26
C ALA A 59 8.68 -17.91 9.05
N ALA A 60 8.65 -17.22 7.89
CA ALA A 60 9.34 -17.67 6.69
C ALA A 60 10.84 -17.90 6.94
N THR A 61 11.36 -19.04 6.50
CA THR A 61 12.81 -19.31 6.52
C THR A 61 13.51 -18.59 5.37
N ASP A 62 14.83 -18.42 5.46
CA ASP A 62 15.63 -17.78 4.38
C ASP A 62 15.56 -18.55 3.05
N LYS A 63 15.17 -19.84 3.07
CA LYS A 63 14.91 -20.63 1.86
C LYS A 63 13.58 -20.28 1.19
N GLN A 64 12.63 -19.77 1.96
CA GLN A 64 11.28 -19.45 1.48
C GLN A 64 11.17 -17.99 1.05
N ALA A 65 11.86 -17.08 1.75
CA ALA A 65 11.92 -15.67 1.37
C ALA A 65 13.18 -15.03 1.93
N ASP A 66 13.82 -14.21 1.10
CA ASP A 66 14.95 -13.41 1.54
C ASP A 66 14.50 -12.32 2.56
N PRO A 67 15.44 -11.75 3.34
CA PRO A 67 15.10 -10.75 4.35
C PRO A 67 14.41 -9.50 3.79
N PHE A 68 14.74 -9.05 2.58
CA PHE A 68 14.08 -7.89 1.97
C PHE A 68 12.61 -8.19 1.71
N SER A 69 12.30 -9.31 1.07
CA SER A 69 10.95 -9.74 0.74
C SER A 69 10.06 -9.93 1.98
N LYS A 70 10.62 -10.53 3.05
CA LYS A 70 9.95 -10.64 4.35
C LYS A 70 9.60 -9.28 4.93
N HIS A 71 10.56 -8.37 4.98
CA HIS A 71 10.36 -7.03 5.56
C HIS A 71 9.43 -6.14 4.73
N MET A 72 9.40 -6.29 3.41
CA MET A 72 8.43 -5.64 2.55
C MET A 72 6.99 -6.07 2.89
N SER A 73 6.78 -7.37 3.06
CA SER A 73 5.48 -7.94 3.45
C SER A 73 5.01 -7.42 4.81
N LEU A 74 5.90 -7.45 5.81
CA LEU A 74 5.61 -6.89 7.14
C LEU A 74 5.28 -5.40 7.09
N CYS A 75 6.02 -4.61 6.31
CA CYS A 75 5.76 -3.17 6.20
C CYS A 75 4.36 -2.88 5.64
N VAL A 76 3.96 -3.57 4.58
CA VAL A 76 2.63 -3.41 3.98
C VAL A 76 1.55 -3.82 4.98
N ALA A 77 1.67 -5.00 5.59
CA ALA A 77 0.67 -5.49 6.54
C ALA A 77 0.50 -4.57 7.76
N TYR A 78 1.60 -4.13 8.38
CA TYR A 78 1.53 -3.19 9.50
C TYR A 78 0.96 -1.83 9.10
N THR A 79 1.24 -1.34 7.89
CA THR A 79 0.66 -0.09 7.38
C THR A 79 -0.87 -0.19 7.29
N HIS A 80 -1.38 -1.29 6.75
CA HIS A 80 -2.82 -1.53 6.66
C HIS A 80 -3.51 -1.74 8.01
N MET A 81 -2.77 -2.22 9.01
CA MET A 81 -3.25 -2.35 10.39
C MET A 81 -3.14 -1.05 11.21
N ALA A 82 -2.68 0.06 10.61
CA ALA A 82 -2.39 1.31 11.30
C ALA A 82 -1.31 1.21 12.41
N GLU A 83 -0.46 0.17 12.34
CA GLU A 83 0.68 -0.06 13.24
C GLU A 83 1.92 0.67 12.69
N PHE A 84 1.82 1.99 12.54
CA PHE A 84 2.75 2.77 11.71
C PHE A 84 4.20 2.75 12.18
N LYS A 85 4.45 2.62 13.49
CA LYS A 85 5.82 2.50 14.03
C LYS A 85 6.47 1.17 13.60
N GLN A 86 5.73 0.07 13.70
CA GLN A 86 6.18 -1.24 13.24
C GLN A 86 6.35 -1.26 11.72
N ALA A 87 5.43 -0.60 10.99
CA ALA A 87 5.53 -0.46 9.54
C ALA A 87 6.80 0.27 9.11
N GLU A 88 7.07 1.44 9.70
CA GLU A 88 8.28 2.22 9.40
C GLU A 88 9.56 1.43 9.72
N GLN A 89 9.57 0.72 10.85
CA GLN A 89 10.69 -0.14 11.23
C GLN A 89 10.90 -1.27 10.21
N ALA A 90 9.84 -1.98 9.83
CA ALA A 90 9.91 -3.06 8.85
C ALA A 90 10.41 -2.55 7.49
N CYS A 91 9.87 -1.43 7.01
CA CYS A 91 10.34 -0.81 5.77
C CYS A 91 11.81 -0.37 5.84
N SER A 92 12.26 0.15 6.99
CA SER A 92 13.66 0.51 7.18
C SER A 92 14.57 -0.72 7.19
N SER A 93 14.13 -1.83 7.77
CA SER A 93 14.80 -3.13 7.67
C SER A 93 14.85 -3.64 6.23
N ALA A 94 13.81 -3.43 5.42
CA ALA A 94 13.82 -3.76 3.99
C ALA A 94 14.87 -2.93 3.23
N ILE A 95 14.98 -1.62 3.49
CA ILE A 95 16.02 -0.76 2.89
C ILE A 95 17.43 -1.29 3.26
N TYR A 96 17.63 -1.69 4.51
CA TYR A 96 18.90 -2.24 4.97
C TYR A 96 19.21 -3.59 4.30
N ALA A 97 18.24 -4.50 4.23
CA ALA A 97 18.38 -5.79 3.56
C ALA A 97 18.70 -5.62 2.07
N ALA A 98 17.99 -4.73 1.37
CA ALA A 98 18.23 -4.44 -0.05
C ALA A 98 19.66 -3.96 -0.33
N ARG A 99 20.24 -3.13 0.56
CA ARG A 99 21.65 -2.69 0.44
C ARG A 99 22.63 -3.86 0.57
N ARG A 100 22.28 -4.86 1.37
CA ARG A 100 23.14 -5.98 1.73
C ARG A 100 22.88 -7.28 0.96
N ALA A 101 21.88 -7.30 0.07
CA ALA A 101 21.51 -8.49 -0.69
C ALA A 101 22.72 -9.08 -1.44
N GLU A 102 23.26 -10.20 -0.97
CA GLU A 102 24.41 -10.85 -1.59
C GLU A 102 24.01 -11.48 -2.94
N GLY A 103 24.97 -11.59 -3.86
CA GLY A 103 24.71 -12.15 -5.20
C GLY A 103 23.85 -11.28 -6.14
N SER A 104 23.24 -10.21 -5.64
CA SER A 104 22.47 -9.24 -6.43
C SER A 104 23.38 -8.18 -7.07
N ASP A 105 23.12 -7.83 -8.32
CA ASP A 105 23.80 -6.71 -8.96
C ASP A 105 23.35 -5.35 -8.38
N SER A 106 24.11 -4.29 -8.70
CA SER A 106 23.86 -2.95 -8.18
C SER A 106 22.54 -2.34 -8.66
N SER A 107 22.06 -2.72 -9.84
CA SER A 107 20.80 -2.24 -10.39
C SER A 107 19.62 -2.83 -9.63
N TYR A 108 19.64 -4.14 -9.40
CA TYR A 108 18.61 -4.82 -8.63
C TYR A 108 18.55 -4.31 -7.18
N LYS A 109 19.71 -4.07 -6.55
CA LYS A 109 19.77 -3.42 -5.22
C LYS A 109 19.17 -2.02 -5.21
N ARG A 110 19.39 -1.25 -6.27
CA ARG A 110 18.86 0.10 -6.43
C ARG A 110 17.33 0.06 -6.54
N GLU A 111 16.80 -0.85 -7.35
CA GLU A 111 15.36 -1.07 -7.52
C GLU A 111 14.70 -1.52 -6.21
N MET A 112 15.23 -2.55 -5.54
CA MET A 112 14.72 -3.01 -4.24
C MET A 112 14.65 -1.87 -3.21
N ARG A 113 15.70 -1.05 -3.13
CA ARG A 113 15.68 0.13 -2.25
C ARG A 113 14.61 1.13 -2.65
N SER A 114 14.36 1.34 -3.94
CA SER A 114 13.30 2.23 -4.42
C SER A 114 11.93 1.75 -3.91
N PHE A 115 11.66 0.44 -3.96
CA PHE A 115 10.42 -0.15 -3.47
C PHE A 115 10.29 -0.03 -1.94
N ALA A 116 11.36 -0.25 -1.19
CA ALA A 116 11.30 -0.09 0.26
C ALA A 116 11.12 1.38 0.67
N HIS A 117 11.72 2.33 -0.05
CA HIS A 117 11.48 3.76 0.15
C HIS A 117 10.03 4.15 -0.16
N THR A 118 9.47 3.70 -1.29
CA THR A 118 8.06 4.03 -1.62
C THR A 118 7.10 3.47 -0.56
N ASN A 119 7.30 2.24 -0.10
CA ASN A 119 6.48 1.69 0.99
C ASN A 119 6.65 2.48 2.29
N ARG A 120 7.89 2.86 2.66
CA ARG A 120 8.12 3.66 3.87
C ARG A 120 7.45 5.03 3.79
N GLY A 121 7.45 5.63 2.60
CA GLY A 121 6.75 6.88 2.33
C GLY A 121 5.26 6.77 2.60
N VAL A 122 4.60 5.69 2.14
CA VAL A 122 3.18 5.44 2.46
C VAL A 122 2.97 5.25 3.96
N ALA A 123 3.79 4.42 4.63
CA ALA A 123 3.68 4.19 6.06
C ALA A 123 3.78 5.48 6.89
N ARG A 124 4.76 6.33 6.58
CA ARG A 124 4.96 7.64 7.24
C ARG A 124 3.83 8.61 6.95
N LEU A 125 3.34 8.63 5.71
CA LEU A 125 2.22 9.49 5.34
C LEU A 125 0.95 9.11 6.12
N MET A 126 0.64 7.80 6.20
CA MET A 126 -0.50 7.31 6.98
C MET A 126 -0.30 7.56 8.48
N GLY A 127 0.95 7.52 8.95
CA GLY A 127 1.37 7.94 10.29
C GLY A 127 1.42 9.45 10.51
N GLN A 128 0.84 10.26 9.63
CA GLN A 128 0.76 11.73 9.72
C GLN A 128 2.09 12.48 9.63
N ASP A 129 3.10 11.91 8.95
CA ASP A 129 4.36 12.58 8.61
C ASP A 129 4.53 12.76 7.09
N PRO A 130 3.82 13.74 6.48
CA PRO A 130 3.88 13.98 5.04
C PRO A 130 5.24 14.51 4.57
N VAL A 131 6.02 15.16 5.45
CA VAL A 131 7.35 15.69 5.08
C VAL A 131 8.35 14.55 4.94
N ALA A 132 8.38 13.62 5.90
CA ALA A 132 9.24 12.44 5.78
C ALA A 132 8.78 11.50 4.65
N ALA A 133 7.47 11.42 4.41
CA ALA A 133 6.93 10.69 3.26
C ALA A 133 7.40 11.27 1.92
N LEU A 134 7.38 12.60 1.76
CA LEU A 134 7.88 13.28 0.57
C LEU A 134 9.35 12.95 0.31
N ALA A 135 10.19 13.00 1.34
CA ALA A 135 11.60 12.66 1.23
C ALA A 135 11.80 11.20 0.77
N ASP A 136 10.99 10.26 1.28
CA ASP A 136 11.05 8.87 0.85
C ASP A 136 10.58 8.66 -0.60
N PHE A 137 9.49 9.31 -1.04
CA PHE A 137 9.04 9.22 -2.43
C PHE A 137 10.03 9.85 -3.43
N GLN A 138 10.67 10.96 -3.04
CA GLN A 138 11.75 11.57 -3.84
C GLN A 138 12.95 10.63 -3.94
N GLN A 139 13.35 10.01 -2.82
CA GLN A 139 14.44 9.05 -2.81
C GLN A 139 14.12 7.80 -3.64
N ALA A 140 12.88 7.29 -3.58
CA ALA A 140 12.43 6.17 -4.41
C ALA A 140 12.53 6.51 -5.90
N THR A 141 12.00 7.68 -6.31
CA THR A 141 12.02 8.13 -7.71
C THR A 141 13.44 8.40 -8.22
N THR A 142 14.33 8.90 -7.35
CA THR A 142 15.76 9.11 -7.69
C THR A 142 16.48 7.78 -7.94
N LEU A 143 16.12 6.74 -7.20
CA LEU A 143 16.71 5.40 -7.37
C LEU A 143 16.16 4.72 -8.62
N GLU A 144 14.85 4.82 -8.84
CA GLU A 144 14.18 4.16 -9.95
C GLU A 144 12.89 4.92 -10.34
N GLN A 145 12.75 5.28 -11.60
CA GLN A 145 11.60 6.02 -12.12
C GLN A 145 10.45 5.07 -12.52
N SER A 146 10.08 4.15 -11.64
CA SER A 146 8.94 3.26 -11.88
C SER A 146 7.60 4.00 -11.80
N ASP A 147 6.56 3.47 -12.44
CA ASP A 147 5.20 4.04 -12.41
C ASP A 147 4.67 4.24 -10.99
N ILE A 148 4.97 3.31 -10.08
CA ILE A 148 4.55 3.37 -8.67
C ILE A 148 5.25 4.54 -7.95
N ASN A 149 6.56 4.70 -8.15
CA ASN A 149 7.34 5.74 -7.49
C ASN A 149 6.89 7.14 -7.98
N GLN A 150 6.71 7.28 -9.29
CA GLN A 150 6.24 8.53 -9.90
C GLN A 150 4.80 8.86 -9.47
N HIS A 151 3.90 7.87 -9.46
CA HIS A 151 2.51 8.04 -9.02
C HIS A 151 2.43 8.55 -7.58
N ASN A 152 3.12 7.89 -6.65
CA ASN A 152 3.08 8.27 -5.24
C ASN A 152 3.66 9.67 -5.00
N LEU A 153 4.80 9.99 -5.64
CA LEU A 153 5.41 11.32 -5.53
C LEU A 153 4.50 12.41 -6.10
N ALA A 154 3.92 12.18 -7.28
CA ALA A 154 3.02 13.14 -7.92
C ALA A 154 1.77 13.40 -7.07
N LEU A 155 1.13 12.34 -6.57
CA LEU A 155 -0.06 12.43 -5.74
C LEU A 155 0.19 13.19 -4.42
N LEU A 156 1.32 12.93 -3.75
CA LEU A 156 1.64 13.66 -2.52
C LEU A 156 1.90 15.15 -2.81
N ASN A 157 2.65 15.46 -3.87
CA ASN A 157 2.91 16.85 -4.26
C ASN A 157 1.61 17.60 -4.58
N GLU A 158 0.65 16.96 -5.26
CA GLU A 158 -0.67 17.54 -5.52
C GLU A 158 -1.42 17.83 -4.21
N LYS A 159 -1.52 16.84 -3.32
CA LYS A 159 -2.18 16.99 -2.02
C LYS A 159 -1.53 18.09 -1.17
N MET A 160 -0.20 18.19 -1.16
CA MET A 160 0.52 19.24 -0.41
C MET A 160 0.28 20.65 -0.98
N LYS A 161 0.11 20.80 -2.29
CA LYS A 161 -0.27 22.08 -2.92
C LYS A 161 -1.68 22.50 -2.51
N ALA A 162 -2.62 21.55 -2.47
CA ALA A 162 -4.00 21.81 -2.07
C ALA A 162 -4.16 22.24 -0.60
N VAL A 163 -3.20 21.89 0.26
CA VAL A 163 -3.14 22.30 1.67
C VAL A 163 -2.46 23.68 1.84
N SER A 164 -1.82 24.21 0.79
CA SER A 164 -1.08 25.48 0.82
C SER A 164 -1.86 26.79 0.50
N PRO A 165 -3.20 26.89 0.33
CA PRO A 165 -3.84 28.16 -0.04
C PRO A 165 -3.84 29.22 1.08
N VAL A 166 -3.21 28.97 2.23
CA VAL A 166 -3.08 29.96 3.31
C VAL A 166 -1.94 30.98 3.07
N TYR A 167 -1.03 30.74 2.11
CA TYR A 167 0.13 31.63 1.88
C TYR A 167 0.01 32.61 0.70
N THR A 168 -1.04 32.57 -0.12
CA THR A 168 -1.19 33.47 -1.28
C THR A 168 -2.17 34.63 -1.07
N ALA A 169 -2.92 34.67 0.04
CA ALA A 169 -3.90 35.74 0.32
C ALA A 169 -3.40 36.85 1.26
N SER A 170 -2.25 36.68 1.93
CA SER A 170 -1.78 37.60 2.98
C SER A 170 -0.85 38.72 2.49
N THR A 171 -0.53 38.80 1.20
CA THR A 171 0.37 39.81 0.62
C THR A 171 -0.27 40.75 -0.40
N LEU A 172 -1.60 40.75 -0.52
CA LEU A 172 -2.35 41.68 -1.39
C LEU A 172 -3.35 42.53 -0.58
N LYS A 173 -2.84 43.27 0.40
CA LYS A 173 -3.40 44.57 0.81
C LYS A 173 -2.27 45.48 1.33
N VAL A 174 -1.45 45.97 0.42
CA VAL A 174 -0.89 47.31 0.54
C VAL A 174 -1.72 48.15 -0.42
N THR A 175 -2.78 48.76 0.10
CA THR A 175 -3.48 49.85 -0.59
C THR A 175 -2.79 51.14 -0.19
N ASP A 176 -2.49 51.95 -1.20
CA ASP A 176 -1.88 53.29 -1.13
C ASP A 176 -2.57 54.26 -0.16
#